data_AF-A0A1E4ZJE3-F1
#
_entry.id   AF-A0A1E4ZJE3-F1
#
_cell.length_a   1.000
_cell.length_b   1.000
_cell.length_c   1.000
_cell.angle_alpha   90.00
_cell.angle_beta   90.00
_cell.angle_gamma   90.00
#
_symmetry.space_group_name_H-M   'P 1'
#
loop_
_entity.id
_entity.type
_entity.pdbx_description
1 polymer ?
#
loop_
_entity_poly.entity_id
_entity_poly.type
_entity_poly.pdbx_seq_one_letter_code
_entity_poly.pdbx_strand_id
1 'polypeptide(L)'
;MKESKKNLPPLLKEGFDLYLSKGTIAAVACWARGSAQNDSPILEEKIKALQDVEDLCGDFLGYEVKDTQIITSMAHLFFIVLKYEQINVNSRFLAYKQNKGWVLANFLFDVSLETSKAFLV
;
A
#
# COMPACT_ATOMS: atom_id res chain seq x y z
N MET A 1 10.31 -19.00 16.39
CA MET A 1 11.34 -18.70 15.36
C MET A 1 10.61 -18.39 14.06
N LYS A 2 10.72 -17.26 13.38
CA LYS A 2 11.66 -16.13 13.37
C LYS A 2 10.83 -14.86 13.16
N GLU A 3 11.21 -13.75 13.77
CA GLU A 3 10.81 -12.43 13.27
C GLU A 3 11.33 -12.30 11.83
N SER A 4 10.45 -12.50 10.85
CA SER A 4 10.71 -12.06 9.49
C SER A 4 10.81 -10.55 9.56
N LYS A 5 12.02 -10.00 9.45
CA LYS A 5 12.21 -8.58 9.20
C LYS A 5 11.38 -8.24 7.96
N LYS A 6 10.25 -7.59 8.20
CA LYS A 6 9.22 -7.18 7.26
C LYS A 6 9.77 -6.06 6.38
N ASN A 7 10.77 -6.39 5.57
CA ASN A 7 11.49 -5.41 4.76
C ASN A 7 10.62 -5.02 3.57
N LEU A 8 9.91 -3.92 3.74
CA LEU A 8 9.25 -3.23 2.64
C LEU A 8 10.28 -2.84 1.56
N PRO A 9 9.93 -3.02 0.28
CA PRO A 9 10.62 -2.40 -0.82
C PRO A 9 10.82 -0.89 -0.56
N PRO A 10 11.97 -0.32 -0.93
CA PRO A 10 12.22 1.11 -0.77
C PRO A 10 11.11 1.99 -1.36
N LEU A 11 10.52 1.57 -2.50
CA LEU A 11 9.40 2.25 -3.16
C LEU A 11 8.16 2.37 -2.25
N LEU A 12 7.82 1.31 -1.50
CA LEU A 12 6.68 1.34 -0.60
C LEU A 12 6.97 2.24 0.60
N LYS A 13 8.16 2.12 1.18
CA LYS A 13 8.58 2.97 2.30
C LYS A 13 8.55 4.45 1.92
N GLU A 14 9.16 4.82 0.80
CA GLU A 14 9.18 6.19 0.29
C GLU A 14 7.76 6.72 0.05
N GLY A 15 6.87 5.91 -0.51
CA GLY A 15 5.49 6.33 -0.72
C GLY A 15 4.72 6.54 0.59
N PHE A 16 4.96 5.74 1.62
CA PHE A 16 4.37 5.99 2.95
C PHE A 16 4.96 7.22 3.64
N ASP A 17 6.26 7.47 3.50
CA ASP A 17 6.91 8.68 4.03
C ASP A 17 6.34 9.93 3.34
N LEU A 18 6.11 9.87 2.02
CA LEU A 18 5.43 10.91 1.26
C LEU A 18 3.96 11.04 1.63
N TYR A 19 3.30 9.92 1.93
CA TYR A 19 1.90 9.95 2.33
C TYR A 19 1.74 10.76 3.62
N LEU A 20 2.56 10.46 4.62
CA LEU A 20 2.56 11.14 5.90
C LEU A 20 2.95 12.64 5.81
N SER A 21 3.85 12.99 4.90
CA SER A 21 4.42 14.36 4.84
C SER A 21 3.80 15.27 3.79
N LYS A 22 3.22 14.71 2.73
CA LYS A 22 2.73 15.45 1.54
C LYS A 22 1.34 14.98 1.06
N GLY A 23 0.75 13.99 1.71
CA GLY A 23 -0.60 13.51 1.41
C GLY A 23 -0.71 12.57 0.22
N THR A 24 -1.96 12.20 -0.07
CA THR A 24 -2.34 11.14 -1.02
C THR A 24 -1.70 11.27 -2.40
N ILE A 25 -1.72 12.46 -3.01
CA ILE A 25 -1.23 12.68 -4.38
C ILE A 25 0.26 12.31 -4.50
N ALA A 26 1.08 12.75 -3.53
CA ALA A 26 2.51 12.49 -3.53
C ALA A 26 2.84 11.00 -3.33
N ALA A 27 2.09 10.33 -2.45
CA ALA A 27 2.23 8.89 -2.20
C ALA A 27 1.90 8.06 -3.44
N VAL A 28 0.76 8.33 -4.06
CA VAL A 28 0.28 7.59 -5.23
C VAL A 28 1.19 7.83 -6.44
N ALA A 29 1.63 9.07 -6.68
CA ALA A 29 2.62 9.36 -7.72
C ALA A 29 3.95 8.60 -7.50
N CYS A 30 4.41 8.51 -6.24
CA CYS A 30 5.58 7.71 -5.89
C CYS A 30 5.38 6.23 -6.21
N TRP A 31 4.25 5.66 -5.81
CA TRP A 31 3.92 4.24 -6.03
C TRP A 31 3.72 3.88 -7.51
N ALA A 32 3.24 4.82 -8.32
CA ALA A 32 3.02 4.59 -9.75
C ALA A 32 4.31 4.66 -10.58
N ARG A 33 5.38 5.26 -10.05
CA ARG A 33 6.66 5.44 -10.75
C ARG A 33 7.23 4.11 -11.26
N GLY A 34 7.49 4.06 -12.57
CA GLY A 34 8.03 2.88 -13.24
C GLY A 34 7.03 1.73 -13.43
N SER A 35 5.79 1.88 -12.97
CA SER A 35 4.69 0.98 -13.30
C SER A 35 4.07 1.36 -14.64
N ALA A 36 3.34 0.41 -15.24
CA ALA A 36 2.51 0.69 -16.42
C ALA A 36 1.35 1.69 -16.12
N GLN A 37 1.13 2.04 -14.85
CA GLN A 37 0.05 2.95 -14.42
C GLN A 37 0.50 4.41 -14.35
N ASN A 38 1.77 4.73 -14.57
CA ASN A 38 2.34 6.07 -14.35
C ASN A 38 1.64 7.18 -15.16
N ASP A 39 1.12 6.86 -16.36
CA ASP A 39 0.42 7.80 -17.25
C ASP A 39 -1.00 7.31 -17.62
N SER A 40 -1.62 6.52 -16.75
CA SER A 40 -2.92 5.89 -16.98
C SER A 40 -4.02 6.61 -16.19
N PRO A 41 -5.27 6.68 -16.71
CA PRO A 41 -6.45 7.11 -15.93
C PRO A 41 -6.61 6.38 -14.59
N ILE A 42 -6.03 5.18 -14.49
CA ILE A 42 -5.96 4.39 -13.26
C ILE A 42 -5.31 5.18 -12.12
N LEU A 43 -4.37 6.10 -12.38
CA LEU A 43 -3.72 6.89 -11.35
C LEU A 43 -4.71 7.83 -10.63
N GLU A 44 -5.59 8.48 -11.39
CA GLU A 44 -6.64 9.36 -10.83
C GLU A 44 -7.63 8.55 -10.00
N GLU A 45 -8.01 7.35 -10.46
CA GLU A 45 -8.86 6.43 -9.70
C GLU A 45 -8.20 6.02 -8.37
N LYS A 46 -6.88 5.77 -8.36
CA LYS A 46 -6.15 5.43 -7.13
C LYS A 46 -6.02 6.61 -6.17
N ILE A 47 -5.78 7.81 -6.67
CA ILE A 47 -5.77 9.04 -5.88
C ILE A 47 -7.14 9.22 -5.23
N LYS A 48 -8.20 9.17 -6.03
CA LYS A 48 -9.56 9.34 -5.52
C LYS A 48 -9.93 8.27 -4.50
N ALA A 49 -9.63 7.00 -4.77
CA ALA A 49 -9.93 5.92 -3.83
C ALA A 49 -9.26 6.15 -2.47
N LEU A 50 -8.00 6.62 -2.43
CA LEU A 50 -7.30 6.87 -1.17
C LEU A 50 -7.81 8.13 -0.47
N GLN A 51 -8.20 9.17 -1.21
CA GLN A 51 -8.88 10.35 -0.64
C GLN A 51 -10.23 9.98 -0.02
N ASP A 52 -11.01 9.14 -0.69
CA ASP A 52 -12.29 8.66 -0.15
C ASP A 52 -12.07 7.86 1.15
N VAL A 53 -10.90 7.18 1.32
CA VAL A 53 -10.51 6.57 2.60
C VAL A 53 -10.22 7.62 3.66
N GLU A 54 -9.46 8.67 3.35
CA GLU A 54 -9.15 9.77 4.29
C GLU A 54 -10.41 10.49 4.76
N ASP A 55 -11.30 10.84 3.82
CA ASP A 55 -12.57 11.49 4.13
C ASP A 55 -13.43 10.65 5.10
N LEU A 56 -13.35 9.33 5.01
CA LEU A 56 -14.09 8.40 5.85
C LEU A 56 -13.38 8.09 7.17
N CYS A 57 -12.06 7.97 7.17
CA CYS A 57 -11.28 7.41 8.29
C CYS A 57 -10.48 8.45 9.08
N GLY A 58 -10.43 9.71 8.63
CA GLY A 58 -9.60 10.77 9.19
C GLY A 58 -8.17 10.75 8.67
N ASP A 59 -7.27 11.49 9.33
CA ASP A 59 -5.90 11.67 8.86
C ASP A 59 -5.07 10.38 8.95
N PHE A 60 -4.17 10.18 7.98
CA PHE A 60 -3.22 9.07 7.99
C PHE A 60 -2.12 9.27 9.06
N LEU A 61 -2.00 8.31 9.97
CA LEU A 61 -1.07 8.34 11.11
C LEU A 61 0.18 7.48 10.90
N GLY A 62 0.18 6.60 9.89
CA GLY A 62 1.28 5.70 9.60
C GLY A 62 0.80 4.29 9.24
N TYR A 63 1.72 3.34 9.20
CA TYR A 63 1.41 1.99 8.72
C TYR A 63 2.09 0.91 9.55
N GLU A 64 1.59 -0.31 9.41
CA GLU A 64 2.20 -1.52 9.97
C GLU A 64 2.16 -2.63 8.93
N VAL A 65 3.32 -3.22 8.65
CA VAL A 65 3.35 -4.40 7.78
C VAL A 65 2.80 -5.57 8.57
N LYS A 66 1.70 -6.17 8.13
CA LYS A 66 1.13 -7.36 8.74
C LYS A 66 1.89 -8.60 8.29
N ASP A 67 2.00 -8.77 6.98
CA ASP A 67 2.61 -9.94 6.36
C ASP A 67 3.22 -9.63 4.98
N THR A 68 4.08 -10.51 4.50
CA THR A 68 4.64 -10.48 3.15
C THR A 68 4.62 -11.88 2.57
N GLN A 69 3.80 -12.07 1.54
CA GLN A 69 3.74 -13.30 0.79
C GLN A 69 4.67 -13.21 -0.43
N ILE A 70 5.66 -14.08 -0.47
CA ILE A 70 6.54 -14.25 -1.64
C ILE A 70 5.81 -15.16 -2.63
N ILE A 71 5.28 -14.61 -3.72
CA ILE A 71 4.63 -15.39 -4.79
C ILE A 71 5.72 -16.03 -5.66
N THR A 72 6.72 -15.25 -6.06
CA THR A 72 7.95 -15.70 -6.70
C THR A 72 9.12 -14.85 -6.21
N SER A 73 10.35 -15.20 -6.59
CA SER A 73 11.53 -14.35 -6.34
C SER A 73 11.45 -12.95 -6.96
N MET A 74 10.52 -12.74 -7.90
CA MET A 74 10.30 -11.47 -8.59
C MET A 74 8.94 -10.85 -8.26
N ALA A 75 8.08 -11.48 -7.46
CA ALA A 75 6.72 -10.99 -7.20
C ALA A 75 6.34 -11.21 -5.74
N HIS A 76 6.09 -10.13 -5.02
CA HIS A 76 5.73 -10.15 -3.60
C HIS A 76 4.40 -9.43 -3.38
N LEU A 77 3.56 -9.98 -2.50
CA LEU A 77 2.34 -9.36 -2.03
C LEU A 77 2.51 -8.94 -0.57
N PHE A 78 2.35 -7.64 -0.31
CA PHE A 78 2.48 -7.06 1.03
C PHE A 78 1.10 -6.79 1.59
N PHE A 79 0.83 -7.31 2.79
CA PHE A 79 -0.36 -7.02 3.56
C PHE A 79 0.00 -5.95 4.60
N ILE A 80 -0.61 -4.78 4.49
CA ILE A 80 -0.24 -3.61 5.30
C ILE A 80 -1.51 -3.06 5.95
N VAL A 81 -1.43 -2.76 7.23
CA VAL A 81 -2.46 -2.03 7.96
C VAL A 81 -2.10 -0.56 7.92
N LEU A 82 -2.97 0.25 7.36
CA LEU A 82 -2.88 1.71 7.40
C LEU A 82 -3.60 2.21 8.64
N LYS A 83 -2.95 3.06 9.41
CA LYS A 83 -3.49 3.62 10.65
C LYS A 83 -4.05 4.99 10.32
N TYR A 84 -5.35 5.17 10.54
CA TYR A 84 -6.01 6.46 10.48
C TYR A 84 -6.60 6.82 11.84
N GLU A 85 -7.04 8.06 12.03
CA GLU A 85 -7.58 8.55 13.29
C GLU A 85 -8.79 7.75 13.78
N GLN A 86 -9.70 7.39 12.89
CA GLN A 86 -10.98 6.74 13.26
C GLN A 86 -10.91 5.21 13.18
N ILE A 87 -10.25 4.67 12.14
CA ILE A 87 -10.20 3.23 11.92
C ILE A 87 -8.94 2.81 11.15
N ASN A 88 -8.44 1.61 11.43
CA ASN A 88 -7.38 1.00 10.65
C ASN A 88 -7.93 0.40 9.35
N VAL A 89 -7.23 0.62 8.24
CA VAL A 89 -7.63 0.11 6.91
C VAL A 89 -6.66 -0.98 6.49
N ASN A 90 -7.21 -2.12 6.06
CA ASN A 90 -6.38 -3.19 5.51
C ASN A 90 -6.02 -2.84 4.06
N SER A 91 -4.78 -3.11 3.68
CA SER A 91 -4.31 -2.82 2.33
C SER A 91 -3.42 -3.92 1.80
N ARG A 92 -3.39 -4.05 0.48
CA ARG A 92 -2.58 -5.03 -0.25
C ARG A 92 -1.81 -4.33 -1.33
N PHE A 93 -0.51 -4.59 -1.40
CA PHE A 93 0.38 -4.06 -2.42
C PHE A 93 1.08 -5.20 -3.14
N LEU A 94 0.87 -5.31 -4.45
CA LEU A 94 1.56 -6.26 -5.30
C LEU A 94 2.75 -5.57 -5.96
N ALA A 95 3.96 -6.02 -5.62
CA ALA A 95 5.19 -5.49 -6.18
C ALA A 95 5.92 -6.53 -7.02
N TYR A 96 6.53 -6.07 -8.10
CA TYR A 96 7.41 -6.87 -8.96
C TYR A 96 8.82 -6.31 -8.96
N LYS A 97 9.80 -7.21 -8.93
CA LYS A 97 11.20 -6.86 -9.11
C LYS A 97 11.52 -6.80 -10.60
N GLN A 98 11.91 -5.64 -11.07
CA GLN A 98 12.45 -5.39 -12.40
C GLN A 98 13.97 -5.14 -12.33
N ASN A 99 14.63 -5.06 -13.49
CA ASN A 99 16.08 -4.83 -13.58
C ASN A 99 16.59 -3.62 -12.79
N LYS A 100 15.76 -2.58 -12.64
CA LYS A 100 16.11 -1.32 -11.97
C LYS A 100 15.59 -1.18 -10.54
N GLY A 101 14.85 -2.16 -10.01
CA GLY A 101 14.27 -2.11 -8.68
C GLY A 101 12.87 -2.70 -8.60
N TRP A 102 12.19 -2.47 -7.47
CA TRP A 102 10.80 -2.85 -7.28
C TRP A 102 9.87 -1.82 -7.89
N VAL A 103 8.83 -2.29 -8.57
CA VAL A 103 7.69 -1.49 -9.05
C VAL A 103 6.41 -2.05 -8.46
N LEU A 104 5.41 -1.21 -8.24
CA LEU A 104 4.08 -1.69 -7.87
C LEU A 104 3.27 -1.97 -9.13
N ALA A 105 2.67 -3.16 -9.17
CA ALA A 105 1.73 -3.51 -10.24
C ALA A 105 0.30 -3.21 -9.86
N ASN A 106 -0.04 -3.27 -8.58
CA ASN A 106 -1.36 -2.89 -8.08
C ASN A 106 -1.31 -2.65 -6.57
N PHE A 107 -2.25 -1.86 -6.08
CA PHE A 107 -2.54 -1.75 -4.66
C PHE A 107 -4.04 -1.53 -4.43
N LEU A 108 -4.55 -2.08 -3.32
CA LEU A 108 -5.95 -2.09 -2.96
C LEU A 108 -6.10 -1.71 -1.49
N PHE A 109 -7.10 -0.90 -1.19
CA PHE A 109 -7.51 -0.53 0.15
C PHE A 109 -8.87 -1.14 0.43
N ASP A 110 -8.98 -1.83 1.56
CA ASP A 110 -10.19 -2.49 2.01
C ASP A 110 -10.66 -1.79 3.28
N VAL A 111 -11.61 -0.88 3.10
CA VAL A 111 -12.34 -0.21 4.19
C VAL A 111 -13.53 -1.08 4.58
N SER A 112 -13.28 -2.33 4.96
CA SER A 112 -14.32 -3.14 5.58
C SER A 112 -14.54 -2.62 7.01
N LEU A 113 -15.69 -2.01 7.27
CA LEU A 113 -16.17 -1.75 8.63
C LEU A 113 -16.41 -3.06 9.43
N GLU A 114 -16.34 -4.21 8.77
CA GLU A 114 -16.47 -5.51 9.40
C GLU A 114 -15.16 -5.95 10.07
N THR A 115 -15.22 -5.93 11.40
CA THR A 115 -14.32 -6.55 12.37
C THR A 115 -13.53 -7.73 11.81
N SER A 116 -12.22 -7.52 11.61
CA SER A 116 -11.09 -8.43 11.83
C SER A 116 -11.39 -9.88 12.28
N LYS A 117 -12.12 -10.66 11.47
CA LYS A 117 -12.21 -12.13 11.56
C LYS A 117 -12.63 -12.72 10.21
N ALA A 118 -11.69 -12.90 9.28
CA ALA A 118 -11.74 -13.97 8.28
C ALA A 118 -10.52 -13.93 7.37
N PHE A 119 -9.36 -14.40 7.84
CA PHE A 119 -8.32 -14.90 6.93
C PHE A 119 -7.59 -16.07 7.61
N LEU A 120 -8.33 -17.17 7.78
CA LEU A 120 -7.80 -18.52 7.93
C LEU A 120 -8.73 -19.43 7.13
N VAL A 121 -8.41 -19.63 5.85
CA VAL A 121 -8.73 -20.85 5.10
C VAL A 121 -7.51 -21.17 4.27
#